data_AF-K3XBD2-F1
#
_entry.id   AF-K3XBD2-F1
#
_cell.length_a   1.000
_cell.length_b   1.000
_cell.length_c   1.000
_cell.angle_alpha   90.00
_cell.angle_beta   90.00
_cell.angle_gamma   90.00
#
_symmetry.space_group_name_H-M   'P 1'
#
loop_
_entity.id
_entity.type
_entity.pdbx_description
1 polymer ?
#
loop_
_entity_poly.entity_id
_entity_poly.type
_entity_poly.pdbx_seq_one_letter_code
_entity_poly.pdbx_strand_id
1 'polypeptide(L)'
;MWQLAIPYYCSMSFFEGVCYFLMGQASCGLLLALVFSLGHNGMSVYERETKPDFWQLQVTTTRNITPSLFMDWFTGGLNYQIDHHLFPLVPRHNLPKVNVLIKSLCKEFDIPFHETGFWQGIYEVVDHLADISKEFVMEFPAM
;
A
#
# COMPACT_ATOMS: atom_id res chain seq x y z
N MET A 1 15.63 -12.60 15.98
CA MET A 1 16.05 -12.73 17.40
C MET A 1 14.85 -12.92 18.33
N TRP A 2 13.86 -12.03 18.34
CA TRP A 2 12.69 -12.11 19.24
C TRP A 2 11.82 -13.37 19.08
N GLN A 3 11.72 -13.90 17.86
CA GLN A 3 10.95 -15.12 17.57
C GLN A 3 11.49 -16.38 18.29
N LEU A 4 12.75 -16.35 18.75
CA LEU A 4 13.38 -17.45 19.50
C LEU A 4 13.57 -17.08 20.97
N ALA A 5 13.90 -15.82 21.25
CA ALA A 5 14.10 -15.34 22.62
C ALA A 5 12.83 -15.44 23.47
N ILE A 6 11.67 -15.05 22.94
CA ILE A 6 10.41 -15.07 23.69
C ILE A 6 10.01 -16.51 24.09
N PRO A 7 9.95 -17.49 23.16
CA PRO A 7 9.68 -18.87 23.54
C PRO A 7 10.64 -19.42 24.59
N TYR A 8 11.93 -19.10 24.47
CA TYR A 8 12.96 -19.53 25.42
C TYR A 8 12.75 -18.92 26.82
N TYR A 9 12.64 -17.60 26.94
CA TYR A 9 12.50 -16.93 28.23
C TYR A 9 11.14 -17.18 28.89
N CYS A 10 10.10 -17.45 28.10
CA CYS A 10 8.78 -17.83 28.60
C CYS A 10 8.65 -19.33 28.89
N SER A 11 9.71 -20.13 28.69
CA SER A 11 9.67 -21.59 28.90
C SER A 11 8.55 -22.29 28.12
N MET A 12 8.27 -21.81 26.90
CA MET A 12 7.27 -22.42 26.02
C MET A 12 7.70 -23.84 25.64
N SER A 13 6.73 -24.75 25.57
CA SER A 13 6.92 -26.05 24.92
C SER A 13 7.24 -25.88 23.43
N PHE A 14 7.76 -26.94 22.80
CA PHE A 14 8.05 -26.92 21.36
C PHE A 14 6.80 -26.57 20.53
N PHE A 15 5.65 -27.15 20.88
CA PHE A 15 4.40 -26.89 20.18
C PHE A 15 3.95 -25.43 20.33
N GLU A 16 3.99 -24.88 21.54
CA GLU A 16 3.67 -23.47 21.78
C GLU A 16 4.63 -22.54 21.02
N GLY A 17 5.93 -22.88 20.96
CA GLY A 17 6.91 -22.15 20.18
C GLY A 17 6.62 -22.14 18.68
N VAL A 18 6.20 -23.28 18.12
CA VAL A 18 5.78 -23.38 16.71
C VAL A 18 4.51 -22.56 16.45
N CYS A 19 3.51 -22.67 17.32
CA CYS A 19 2.28 -21.87 17.22
C CYS A 19 2.57 -20.37 17.29
N TYR A 20 3.42 -19.95 18.24
CA TYR A 20 3.85 -18.56 18.37
C TYR A 20 4.55 -18.06 17.11
N PHE A 21 5.48 -18.85 16.55
CA PHE A 21 6.15 -18.50 15.31
C PHE A 21 5.17 -18.33 14.15
N LEU A 22 4.30 -19.32 13.91
CA LEU A 22 3.35 -19.31 12.81
C LEU A 22 2.36 -18.14 12.93
N MET A 23 1.85 -17.89 14.13
CA MET A 23 0.95 -16.75 14.37
C MET A 23 1.67 -15.43 14.18
N GLY A 24 2.92 -15.30 14.61
CA GLY A 24 3.76 -14.14 14.37
C GLY A 24 4.02 -13.89 12.87
N GLN A 25 4.30 -14.95 12.10
CA GLN A 25 4.47 -14.84 10.65
C GLN A 25 3.16 -14.45 9.96
N ALA A 26 2.06 -15.10 10.30
CA ALA A 26 0.75 -14.84 9.70
C ALA A 26 0.29 -13.40 9.99
N SER A 27 0.41 -12.95 11.24
CA SER A 27 0.04 -11.58 11.62
C SER A 27 0.95 -10.52 10.99
N CYS A 28 2.28 -10.72 11.00
CA CYS A 28 3.21 -9.82 10.32
C CYS A 28 2.93 -9.75 8.82
N GLY A 29 2.77 -10.90 8.17
CA GLY A 29 2.46 -11.00 6.74
C GLY A 29 1.14 -10.33 6.38
N LEU A 30 0.09 -10.54 7.17
CA LEU A 30 -1.21 -9.89 6.97
C LEU A 30 -1.11 -8.37 7.11
N LEU A 31 -0.46 -7.88 8.16
CA LEU A 31 -0.29 -6.43 8.38
C LEU A 31 0.52 -5.78 7.26
N LEU A 32 1.62 -6.42 6.83
CA LEU A 32 2.41 -5.93 5.70
C LEU A 32 1.59 -5.94 4.41
N ALA A 33 0.84 -7.01 4.13
CA ALA A 33 -0.01 -7.08 2.95
C ALA A 33 -1.06 -5.96 2.93
N LEU A 34 -1.71 -5.70 4.08
CA LEU A 34 -2.70 -4.63 4.22
C LEU A 34 -2.11 -3.23 3.99
N VAL A 35 -0.85 -2.98 4.35
CA VAL A 35 -0.22 -1.67 4.15
C VAL A 35 0.37 -1.52 2.75
N PHE A 36 1.08 -2.53 2.25
CA PHE A 36 1.80 -2.45 0.96
C PHE A 36 0.89 -2.58 -0.26
N SER A 37 -0.19 -3.37 -0.18
CA SER A 37 -1.10 -3.57 -1.31
C SER A 37 -1.80 -2.28 -1.76
N LEU A 38 -2.05 -1.37 -0.81
CA LEU A 38 -2.86 -0.18 -1.06
C LEU A 38 -2.19 0.82 -1.99
N GLY A 39 -0.87 0.94 -1.99
CA GLY A 39 -0.17 2.02 -2.68
C GLY A 39 -0.33 2.01 -4.20
N HIS A 40 -0.42 0.83 -4.82
CA HIS A 40 -0.31 0.66 -6.27
C HIS A 40 -1.34 -0.30 -6.88
N ASN A 41 -1.86 -1.26 -6.13
CA ASN A 41 -2.79 -2.23 -6.70
C ASN A 41 -4.07 -1.51 -7.13
N GLY A 42 -4.63 -1.85 -8.28
CA GLY A 42 -5.84 -1.21 -8.81
C GLY A 42 -5.67 0.25 -9.24
N MET A 43 -4.43 0.71 -9.44
CA MET A 43 -4.13 2.00 -10.06
C MET A 43 -3.89 1.84 -11.56
N SER A 44 -3.79 2.97 -12.28
CA SER A 44 -3.56 2.95 -13.73
C SER A 44 -2.29 2.19 -14.09
N VAL A 45 -2.35 1.43 -15.18
CA VAL A 45 -1.20 0.77 -15.81
C VAL A 45 -1.08 1.33 -17.21
N TYR A 46 0.11 1.81 -17.57
CA TYR A 46 0.38 2.42 -18.86
C TYR A 46 1.30 1.55 -19.70
N GLU A 47 1.03 1.51 -21.00
CA GLU A 47 1.97 0.97 -21.98
C GLU A 47 3.17 1.91 -22.11
N ARG A 48 4.29 1.38 -22.61
CA ARG A 48 5.56 2.13 -22.67
C ARG A 48 5.44 3.36 -23.54
N GLU A 49 4.69 3.26 -24.62
CA GLU A 49 4.50 4.25 -25.68
C GLU A 49 3.52 5.36 -25.27
N THR A 50 2.62 5.07 -24.32
CA THR A 50 1.53 5.97 -23.91
C THR A 50 1.69 6.51 -22.49
N LYS A 51 2.73 6.08 -21.75
CA LYS A 51 2.97 6.54 -20.39
C LYS A 51 3.24 8.06 -20.34
N PRO A 52 2.69 8.78 -19.35
CA PRO A 52 2.94 10.20 -19.21
C PRO A 52 4.35 10.49 -18.65
N ASP A 53 4.64 11.77 -18.46
CA ASP A 53 5.86 12.22 -17.80
C ASP A 53 5.96 11.67 -16.37
N PHE A 54 7.19 11.58 -15.87
CA PHE A 54 7.53 10.91 -14.60
C PHE A 54 6.60 11.31 -13.44
N TRP A 55 6.33 12.60 -13.27
CA TRP A 55 5.57 13.07 -12.12
C TRP A 55 4.08 12.68 -12.22
N GLN A 56 3.47 12.81 -13.40
CA GLN A 56 2.10 12.38 -13.63
C GLN A 56 2.00 10.86 -13.47
N LEU A 57 2.98 10.13 -13.99
CA LEU A 57 3.06 8.69 -13.81
C LEU A 57 3.05 8.31 -12.32
N GLN A 58 3.88 8.94 -11.49
CA GLN A 58 3.85 8.66 -10.04
C GLN A 58 2.51 9.05 -9.40
N VAL A 59 1.84 10.11 -9.84
CA VAL A 59 0.55 10.53 -9.28
C VAL A 59 -0.58 9.57 -9.67
N THR A 60 -0.62 9.10 -10.92
CA THR A 60 -1.76 8.32 -11.44
C THR A 60 -1.60 6.81 -11.26
N THR A 61 -0.37 6.31 -11.09
CA THR A 61 -0.08 4.89 -10.84
C THR A 61 0.05 4.54 -9.36
N THR A 62 -0.16 5.53 -8.48
CA THR A 62 -0.07 5.35 -7.03
C THR A 62 -1.20 6.10 -6.34
N ARG A 63 -1.50 5.75 -5.09
CA ARG A 63 -2.52 6.43 -4.28
C ARG A 63 -2.04 6.72 -2.88
N ASN A 64 -2.65 7.72 -2.27
CA ASN A 64 -2.49 7.98 -0.85
C ASN A 64 -3.64 7.42 -0.02
N ILE A 65 -3.35 7.15 1.25
CA ILE A 65 -4.36 6.87 2.26
C ILE A 65 -4.54 8.11 3.13
N THR A 66 -5.80 8.50 3.39
CA THR A 66 -6.11 9.70 4.17
C THR A 66 -5.35 9.68 5.50
N PRO A 67 -4.52 10.70 5.75
CA PRO A 67 -3.67 10.72 6.94
C PRO A 67 -4.49 10.96 8.21
N SER A 68 -4.02 10.34 9.29
CA SER A 68 -4.48 10.56 10.65
C SER A 68 -3.38 10.09 11.60
N LEU A 69 -3.40 10.52 12.86
CA LEU A 69 -2.40 10.09 13.84
C LEU A 69 -2.26 8.55 13.91
N PHE A 70 -3.38 7.84 13.81
CA PHE A 70 -3.37 6.38 13.78
C PHE A 70 -2.81 5.84 12.48
N MET A 71 -3.23 6.36 11.31
CA MET A 71 -2.75 5.87 10.02
C MET A 71 -1.27 6.16 9.78
N ASP A 72 -0.78 7.32 10.23
CA ASP A 72 0.64 7.68 10.13
C ASP A 72 1.50 6.71 10.96
N TRP A 73 1.03 6.30 12.15
CA TRP A 73 1.69 5.28 12.96
C TRP A 73 1.57 3.88 12.36
N PHE A 74 0.34 3.47 12.03
CA PHE A 74 0.02 2.11 11.58
C PHE A 74 0.72 1.76 10.26
N THR A 75 0.73 2.69 9.31
CA THR A 75 1.40 2.51 8.02
C THR A 75 2.88 2.89 8.05
N GLY A 76 3.37 3.47 9.16
CA GLY A 76 4.74 3.95 9.27
C GLY A 76 5.10 5.06 8.26
N GLY A 77 4.10 5.84 7.82
CA GLY A 77 4.23 6.89 6.81
C GLY A 77 4.04 6.42 5.36
N LEU A 78 3.70 5.14 5.13
CA LEU A 78 3.40 4.59 3.81
C LEU A 78 2.02 5.02 3.28
N ASN A 79 1.23 5.79 4.05
CA ASN A 79 0.02 6.44 3.57
C ASN A 79 0.27 7.60 2.59
N TYR A 80 1.54 8.02 2.42
CA TYR A 80 1.98 9.09 1.53
C TYR A 80 2.80 8.54 0.33
N GLN A 81 2.26 7.56 -0.41
CA GLN A 81 3.00 6.93 -1.52
C GLN A 81 3.28 7.88 -2.68
N ILE A 82 2.29 8.68 -3.10
CA ILE A 82 2.47 9.66 -4.18
C ILE A 82 3.65 10.58 -3.84
N ASP A 83 3.68 11.08 -2.61
CA ASP A 83 4.72 11.96 -2.09
C ASP A 83 6.09 11.28 -2.08
N HIS A 84 6.16 10.05 -1.57
CA HIS A 84 7.38 9.28 -1.46
C HIS A 84 7.96 8.95 -2.85
N HIS A 85 7.11 8.60 -3.80
CA HIS A 85 7.50 8.27 -5.16
C HIS A 85 8.03 9.49 -5.94
N LEU A 86 7.42 10.66 -5.71
CA LEU A 86 7.91 11.91 -6.29
C LEU A 86 9.21 12.39 -5.63
N PHE A 87 9.35 12.21 -4.31
CA PHE A 87 10.47 12.74 -3.53
C PHE A 87 11.02 11.71 -2.53
N PRO A 88 11.68 10.62 -3.00
CA PRO A 88 12.07 9.49 -2.15
C PRO A 88 13.12 9.84 -1.09
N LEU A 89 13.85 10.94 -1.29
CA LEU A 89 14.85 11.45 -0.36
C LEU A 89 14.27 12.34 0.74
N VAL A 90 13.01 12.76 0.64
CA VAL A 90 12.37 13.58 1.67
C VAL A 90 12.11 12.72 2.92
N PRO A 91 12.53 13.19 4.11
CA PRO A 91 12.22 12.49 5.36
C PRO A 91 10.71 12.36 5.57
N ARG A 92 10.26 11.19 6.07
CA ARG A 92 8.83 10.88 6.26
C ARG A 92 8.04 11.95 7.02
N HIS A 93 8.63 12.58 8.04
CA HIS A 93 7.97 13.63 8.82
C HIS A 93 7.67 14.92 8.03
N ASN A 94 8.28 15.09 6.85
CA ASN A 94 8.00 16.21 5.94
C ASN A 94 6.99 15.86 4.84
N LEU A 95 6.65 14.58 4.62
CA LEU A 95 5.66 14.18 3.61
C LEU A 95 4.29 14.86 3.78
N PRO A 96 3.76 15.10 5.00
CA PRO A 96 2.51 15.86 5.15
C PRO A 96 2.56 17.27 4.53
N LYS A 97 3.73 17.92 4.56
CA LYS A 97 3.93 19.25 3.96
C LYS A 97 4.02 19.16 2.44
N VAL A 98 4.72 18.14 1.94
CA VAL A 98 4.84 17.87 0.50
C VAL A 98 3.46 17.53 -0.09
N ASN A 99 2.62 16.81 0.65
CA ASN A 99 1.29 16.39 0.21
C ASN A 99 0.38 17.55 -0.14
N VAL A 100 0.38 18.60 0.68
CA VAL A 100 -0.38 19.82 0.40
C VAL A 100 0.09 20.48 -0.89
N LEU A 101 1.40 20.50 -1.13
CA LEU A 101 2.00 21.09 -2.35
C LEU A 101 1.67 20.26 -3.59
N ILE A 102 1.78 18.93 -3.52
CA ILE A 102 1.46 18.03 -4.64
C ILE A 102 -0.03 18.13 -4.98
N LYS A 103 -0.93 18.09 -3.98
CA LYS A 103 -2.38 18.27 -4.21
C LYS A 103 -2.69 19.60 -4.91
N SER A 104 -2.01 20.68 -4.51
CA SER A 104 -2.16 21.98 -5.17
C SER A 104 -1.69 21.94 -6.62
N LEU A 105 -0.54 21.31 -6.90
CA LEU A 105 0.01 21.15 -8.24
C LEU A 105 -0.91 20.30 -9.13
N CYS A 106 -1.38 19.16 -8.62
CA CYS A 106 -2.33 18.31 -9.33
C CYS A 106 -3.61 19.06 -9.69
N LYS A 107 -4.13 19.90 -8.78
CA LYS A 107 -5.29 20.74 -9.05
C LYS A 107 -5.02 21.81 -10.12
N GLU A 108 -3.82 22.42 -10.12
CA GLU A 108 -3.44 23.45 -11.10
C GLU A 108 -3.33 22.87 -12.52
N PHE A 109 -2.82 21.64 -12.65
CA PHE A 109 -2.59 20.97 -13.93
C PHE A 109 -3.68 19.96 -14.32
N ASP A 110 -4.80 19.94 -13.59
CA ASP A 110 -5.94 19.02 -13.80
C ASP A 110 -5.53 17.53 -13.84
N ILE A 111 -4.59 17.15 -12.97
CA ILE A 111 -4.15 15.76 -12.80
C ILE A 111 -4.94 15.09 -11.68
N PRO A 112 -5.56 13.92 -11.90
CA PRO A 112 -6.28 13.19 -10.86
C PRO A 112 -5.33 12.79 -9.72
N PHE A 113 -5.57 13.32 -8.52
CA PHE A 113 -4.89 12.92 -7.30
C PHE A 113 -5.79 11.96 -6.52
N HIS A 114 -5.40 10.69 -6.40
CA HIS A 114 -6.20 9.70 -5.68
C HIS A 114 -5.78 9.58 -4.22
N GLU A 115 -6.70 9.94 -3.32
CA GLU A 115 -6.57 9.73 -1.88
C GLU A 115 -7.87 9.20 -1.30
N THR A 116 -7.77 8.11 -0.55
CA THR A 116 -8.95 7.39 -0.05
C THR A 116 -8.74 6.93 1.39
N GLY A 117 -9.83 6.61 2.09
CA GLY A 117 -9.76 6.03 3.42
C GLY A 117 -9.17 4.61 3.36
N PHE A 118 -8.54 4.15 4.44
CA PHE A 118 -7.88 2.84 4.49
C PHE A 118 -8.79 1.67 4.05
N TRP A 119 -10.00 1.58 4.63
CA TRP A 119 -10.95 0.52 4.30
C TRP A 119 -11.50 0.62 2.88
N GLN A 120 -11.71 1.85 2.40
CA GLN A 120 -12.14 2.09 1.03
C GLN A 120 -11.04 1.69 0.03
N GLY A 121 -9.78 1.99 0.35
CA GLY A 121 -8.64 1.51 -0.44
C GLY A 121 -8.55 -0.01 -0.50
N ILE A 122 -8.80 -0.71 0.62
CA ILE A 122 -8.86 -2.19 0.62
C ILE A 122 -9.98 -2.66 -0.30
N TYR A 123 -11.16 -2.07 -0.20
CA TYR A 123 -12.29 -2.38 -1.07
C TYR A 123 -11.91 -2.21 -2.54
N GLU A 124 -11.34 -1.05 -2.92
CA GLU A 124 -10.93 -0.76 -4.29
C GLU A 124 -9.91 -1.76 -4.84
N VAL A 125 -8.95 -2.21 -4.01
CA VAL A 125 -7.97 -3.24 -4.41
C VAL A 125 -8.67 -4.58 -4.65
N VAL A 126 -9.53 -5.02 -3.74
CA VAL A 126 -10.23 -6.30 -3.85
C VAL A 126 -11.21 -6.29 -5.03
N ASP A 127 -11.93 -5.19 -5.23
CA ASP A 127 -12.88 -5.00 -6.33
C ASP A 127 -12.17 -5.06 -7.68
N HIS A 128 -11.04 -4.36 -7.81
CA HIS A 128 -10.22 -4.41 -9.02
C HIS A 128 -9.67 -5.81 -9.31
N LEU A 129 -9.21 -6.54 -8.28
CA LEU A 129 -8.77 -7.92 -8.45
C LEU A 129 -9.92 -8.84 -8.87
N ALA A 130 -11.12 -8.61 -8.34
CA ALA A 130 -12.31 -9.35 -8.74
C ALA A 130 -12.67 -9.07 -10.21
N ASP A 131 -12.52 -7.83 -10.68
CA ASP A 131 -12.78 -7.47 -12.07
C ASP A 131 -11.76 -8.10 -13.03
N ILE A 132 -10.47 -8.05 -12.70
CA ILE A 132 -9.44 -8.79 -13.46
C ILE A 132 -9.75 -10.30 -13.49
N SER A 133 -10.18 -10.87 -12.36
CA SER A 133 -10.54 -12.29 -12.31
C SER A 133 -11.72 -12.62 -13.22
N LYS A 134 -12.74 -11.75 -13.31
CA LYS A 134 -13.88 -11.95 -14.21
C LYS A 134 -13.44 -11.83 -15.68
N GLU A 135 -12.66 -10.80 -16.01
CA GLU A 135 -12.12 -10.58 -17.35
C GLU A 135 -11.33 -11.80 -17.82
N PHE A 136 -10.41 -12.29 -16.99
CA PHE A 136 -9.63 -13.49 -17.28
C PHE A 136 -10.50 -14.73 -17.55
N VAL A 137 -11.51 -15.00 -16.71
CA VAL A 137 -12.42 -16.14 -16.91
C VAL A 137 -13.26 -15.99 -18.19
N MET A 138 -13.64 -14.76 -18.55
CA MET A 138 -14.38 -14.49 -19.79
C MET A 138 -13.49 -14.63 -21.04
N GLU A 139 -12.23 -14.21 -20.97
CA GLU A 139 -11.26 -14.34 -22.07
C GLU A 139 -10.80 -15.79 -22.29
N PHE A 140 -10.72 -16.58 -21.22
CA PHE A 140 -10.23 -17.96 -21.25
C PHE A 140 -11.29 -18.97 -20.73
N PRO A 141 -12.47 -19.10 -21.37
CA PRO A 141 -13.61 -19.88 -20.83
C PRO A 141 -13.40 -21.40 -20.79
N ALA A 142 -12.28 -21.91 -21.33
CA ALA A 142 -11.93 -23.33 -21.35
C ALA A 142 -10.88 -23.73 -20.29
N MET A 143 -10.43 -22.77 -19.46
CA MET A 143 -9.60 -23.00 -18.27
C MET A 143 -10.48 -23.13 -17.03
#